data_AF-A0A1S3J793-F1
#
_entry.id   AF-A0A1S3J793-F1
#
_cell.length_a   1.000
_cell.length_b   1.000
_cell.length_c   1.000
_cell.angle_alpha   90.00
_cell.angle_beta   90.00
_cell.angle_gamma   90.00
#
_symmetry.space_group_name_H-M   'P 1'
#
loop_
_entity.id
_entity.type
_entity.pdbx_description
1 polymer ?
#
loop_
_entity_poly.entity_id
_entity_poly.type
_entity_poly.pdbx_seq_one_letter_code
_entity_poly.pdbx_strand_id
1 'polypeptide(L)'
;MHIPIDRERAKKFIKRIRGDKDSKSEKDSKTSKDPEAISITHFIPLYFLAIKRVDLDCIFEKYAEGTDVMDLYDLADFWRRQQHNADATREDIQRLLQAHEPIKSAFQLGLMTKQGFLSLLLDQHIFNPDHRRVYQDMEQPLAHYYIATSHNTYLTEDQIRGPSSVDAYARVLLKGCRCVELDCWDGPNNEPIIYHGRTLTSKILFKDVVKTINDNAFQKSSYPVILSIENHCSLVQQKIMAQYFKDIFGAKICTDAVSQTLEKLPSPESLKGKILIKNKKLPSDVEGDADVVVDEEELEEDLSVEDLENGNSKTLENGDSDAPPPSPTPTTPPHLTRDLSLDSSIERLEAMDSINLNTTGSTKSIEYIQQQEATSQKRKESSGKVSSLRNTLLRRTGTSGTKGSKDSSSKRQKVKIKLAKELSDLVSYCQAGGFRSFQHSMMH
;
A
#
# COMPACT_ATOMS: atom_id res chain seq x y z
N MET A 1 -16.98 25.58 39.90
CA MET A 1 -16.40 24.41 40.60
C MET A 1 -15.06 24.08 39.95
N HIS A 2 -13.94 24.26 40.66
CA HIS A 2 -12.65 23.76 40.20
C HIS A 2 -12.63 22.25 40.41
N ILE A 3 -12.61 21.46 39.32
CA ILE A 3 -12.39 20.03 39.40
C ILE A 3 -10.86 19.82 39.40
N PRO A 4 -10.24 19.46 40.54
CA PRO A 4 -8.82 19.15 40.59
C PRO A 4 -8.48 17.96 39.68
N ILE A 5 -7.48 18.12 38.79
CA ILE A 5 -7.00 17.02 37.94
C ILE A 5 -5.85 16.33 38.66
N ASP A 6 -5.97 15.04 38.90
CA ASP A 6 -4.89 14.24 39.48
C ASP A 6 -3.63 14.26 38.60
N ARG A 7 -2.48 14.56 39.22
CA ARG A 7 -1.21 14.78 38.53
C ARG A 7 -0.69 13.53 37.83
N GLU A 8 -0.88 12.35 38.42
CA GLU A 8 -0.48 11.07 37.81
C GLU A 8 -1.38 10.72 36.63
N ARG A 9 -2.68 10.97 36.74
CA ARG A 9 -3.63 10.83 35.64
C ARG A 9 -3.30 11.78 34.48
N ALA A 10 -2.93 13.03 34.78
CA ALA A 10 -2.47 14.00 33.78
C ALA A 10 -1.19 13.53 33.07
N LYS A 11 -0.17 13.07 33.82
CA LYS A 11 1.08 12.51 33.25
C LYS A 11 0.80 11.33 32.33
N LYS A 12 -0.03 10.38 32.76
CA LYS A 12 -0.39 9.20 31.95
C LYS A 12 -1.12 9.58 30.67
N PHE A 13 -2.01 10.58 30.75
CA PHE A 13 -2.71 11.11 29.58
C PHE A 13 -1.76 11.78 28.57
N ILE A 14 -0.84 12.62 29.05
CA ILE A 14 0.17 13.29 28.21
C ILE A 14 1.14 12.30 27.56
N LYS A 15 1.64 11.30 28.31
CA LYS A 15 2.48 10.22 27.75
C LYS A 15 1.77 9.47 26.63
N ARG A 16 0.48 9.14 26.82
CA ARG A 16 -0.35 8.49 25.80
C ARG A 16 -0.51 9.33 24.53
N ILE A 17 -0.70 10.64 24.68
CA ILE A 17 -0.81 11.56 23.54
C ILE A 17 0.48 11.62 22.73
N ARG A 18 1.63 11.62 23.41
CA ARG A 18 2.96 11.65 22.75
C ARG A 18 3.36 10.34 22.09
N GLY A 19 2.61 9.25 22.34
CA GLY A 19 2.97 7.92 21.86
C GLY A 19 4.17 7.32 22.59
N ASP A 20 4.54 7.86 23.75
CA ASP A 20 5.63 7.34 24.57
C ASP A 20 5.24 5.95 25.08
N LYS A 21 6.01 4.91 24.72
CA LYS A 21 5.83 3.57 25.28
C LYS A 21 6.11 3.64 26.79
N ASP A 22 5.25 3.01 27.59
CA ASP A 22 5.49 2.84 29.03
C ASP A 22 6.82 2.11 29.23
N SER A 23 7.88 2.84 29.56
CA SER A 23 9.13 2.22 29.98
C SER A 23 8.88 1.53 31.32
N LYS A 24 9.01 0.20 31.34
CA LYS A 24 9.07 -0.59 32.57
C LYS A 24 10.34 -0.24 33.34
N SER A 25 10.36 0.89 34.06
CA SER A 25 11.19 1.13 35.24
C SER A 25 11.11 2.60 35.70
N GLU A 26 10.05 2.98 36.39
CA GLU A 26 10.20 3.95 37.48
C GLU A 26 9.76 3.20 38.73
N LYS A 27 10.74 2.73 39.51
CA LYS A 27 10.49 2.23 40.85
C LYS A 27 9.82 3.36 41.62
N ASP A 28 8.67 3.07 42.21
CA ASP A 28 7.97 3.94 43.16
C ASP A 28 8.93 4.37 44.28
N SER A 29 9.59 5.52 44.12
CA SER A 29 10.30 6.18 45.19
C SER A 29 9.26 6.80 46.11
N LYS A 30 8.92 6.09 47.18
CA LYS A 30 8.22 6.64 48.33
C LYS A 30 8.97 7.87 48.82
N THR A 31 8.40 9.07 48.62
CA THR A 31 8.20 10.14 49.62
C THR A 31 7.77 11.45 48.94
N SER A 32 6.47 11.77 48.98
CA SER A 32 5.95 12.99 49.62
C SER A 32 4.42 12.87 49.71
N LYS A 33 3.88 13.18 50.90
CA LYS A 33 2.44 13.32 51.11
C LYS A 33 2.04 14.71 50.63
N ASP A 34 1.70 14.87 49.37
CA ASP A 34 0.90 16.02 48.94
C ASP A 34 0.09 15.67 47.68
N PRO A 35 -1.25 15.63 47.71
CA PRO A 35 -2.06 15.49 46.51
C PRO A 35 -2.10 16.85 45.80
N GLU A 36 -0.99 17.25 45.17
CA GLU A 36 -0.97 18.43 44.31
C GLU A 36 -1.75 18.14 43.03
N ALA A 37 -3.06 18.30 43.13
CA ALA A 37 -3.92 18.39 41.98
C ALA A 37 -3.43 19.50 41.04
N ILE A 38 -3.30 19.18 39.76
CA ILE A 38 -3.11 20.18 38.71
C ILE A 38 -4.45 20.86 38.47
N SER A 39 -4.46 22.19 38.54
CA SER A 39 -5.61 22.96 38.10
C SER A 39 -5.75 22.86 36.58
N ILE A 40 -6.98 23.02 36.08
CA ILE A 40 -7.24 23.09 34.63
C ILE A 40 -6.37 24.16 33.94
N THR A 41 -6.08 25.27 34.63
CA THR A 41 -5.24 26.37 34.15
C THR A 41 -3.77 25.97 33.93
N HIS A 42 -3.26 24.98 34.67
CA HIS A 42 -1.90 24.43 34.46
C HIS A 42 -1.92 23.24 33.49
N PHE A 43 -3.03 22.49 33.43
CA PHE A 43 -3.16 21.34 32.53
C PHE A 43 -3.25 21.74 31.06
N ILE A 44 -4.00 22.82 30.76
CA ILE A 44 -4.21 23.28 29.38
C ILE A 44 -2.87 23.57 28.66
N PRO A 45 -1.92 24.34 29.23
CA PRO A 45 -0.61 24.55 28.60
C PRO A 45 0.19 23.25 28.40
N LEU A 46 0.13 22.32 29.37
CA LEU A 46 0.82 21.03 29.27
C LEU A 46 0.26 20.16 28.14
N TYR A 47 -1.07 20.16 27.98
CA TYR A 47 -1.74 19.49 26.87
C TYR A 47 -1.31 20.07 25.52
N PHE A 48 -1.35 21.39 25.36
CA PHE A 48 -0.92 22.03 24.12
C PHE A 48 0.56 21.81 23.81
N LEU A 49 1.43 21.81 24.83
CA LEU A 49 2.84 21.46 24.66
C LEU A 49 3.03 20.00 24.22
N ALA A 50 2.13 19.09 24.59
CA ALA A 50 2.21 17.69 24.24
C ALA A 50 1.73 17.39 22.81
N ILE A 51 0.75 18.15 22.30
CA ILE A 51 0.26 18.02 20.92
C ILE A 51 0.92 19.00 19.95
N LYS A 52 1.86 19.83 20.42
CA LYS A 52 2.52 20.84 19.59
C LYS A 52 3.24 20.19 18.42
N ARG A 53 2.90 20.62 17.22
CA ARG A 53 3.50 20.19 15.95
C ARG A 53 4.40 21.30 15.43
N VAL A 54 5.66 21.31 15.88
CA VAL A 54 6.64 22.35 15.48
C VAL A 54 6.86 22.35 13.97
N ASP A 55 6.77 21.19 13.33
CA ASP A 55 6.79 21.04 11.88
C ASP A 55 5.61 21.76 11.19
N LEU A 56 4.39 21.61 11.74
CA LEU A 56 3.22 22.35 11.27
C LEU A 56 3.40 23.86 11.48
N ASP A 57 3.95 24.25 12.63
CA ASP A 57 4.21 25.65 12.95
C ASP A 57 5.10 26.31 11.89
N CYS A 58 6.23 25.67 11.56
CA CYS A 58 7.15 26.16 10.53
C CYS A 58 6.50 26.26 9.14
N ILE A 59 5.68 25.27 8.75
CA ILE A 59 4.99 25.29 7.47
C ILE A 59 3.96 26.43 7.45
N PHE A 60 3.18 26.58 8.51
CA PHE A 60 2.16 27.63 8.62
C PHE A 60 2.80 29.02 8.53
N GLU A 61 3.84 29.27 9.34
CA GLU A 61 4.56 30.55 9.40
C GLU A 61 5.20 30.93 8.06
N LYS A 62 5.68 29.94 7.29
CA LYS A 62 6.25 30.18 5.96
C LYS A 62 5.26 30.82 4.98
N TYR A 63 3.96 30.52 5.10
CA TYR A 63 2.93 31.01 4.18
C TYR A 63 2.07 32.11 4.79
N ALA A 64 1.91 32.19 6.12
CA ALA A 64 1.09 33.18 6.82
C ALA A 64 1.77 34.56 7.01
N GLU A 65 2.92 34.81 6.37
CA GLU A 65 3.70 36.06 6.42
C GLU A 65 3.89 36.66 7.84
N GLY A 66 4.07 35.80 8.86
CA GLY A 66 4.27 36.22 10.25
C GLY A 66 3.00 36.58 11.02
N THR A 67 1.83 36.29 10.47
CA THR A 67 0.53 36.39 11.18
C THR A 67 0.08 35.02 11.71
N ASP A 68 -0.86 35.02 12.67
CA ASP A 68 -1.42 33.79 13.27
C ASP A 68 -2.55 33.15 12.42
N VAL A 69 -2.82 33.69 11.23
CA VAL A 69 -3.88 33.27 10.29
C VAL A 69 -3.36 33.32 8.85
N MET A 70 -3.93 32.52 7.94
CA MET A 70 -3.68 32.65 6.50
C MET A 70 -4.88 33.32 5.84
N ASP A 71 -4.67 34.30 4.98
CA ASP A 71 -5.74 34.78 4.11
C ASP A 71 -5.96 33.84 2.90
N LEU A 72 -6.90 34.19 2.02
CA LEU A 72 -7.15 33.42 0.80
C LEU A 72 -5.96 33.41 -0.17
N TYR A 73 -5.09 34.42 -0.17
CA TYR A 73 -3.89 34.48 -1.02
C TYR A 73 -2.80 33.56 -0.48
N ASP A 74 -2.54 33.60 0.82
CA ASP A 74 -1.58 32.75 1.51
C ASP A 74 -1.96 31.27 1.36
N LEU A 75 -3.25 30.96 1.54
CA LEU A 75 -3.78 29.62 1.34
C LEU A 75 -3.69 29.18 -0.14
N ALA A 76 -4.00 30.08 -1.08
CA ALA A 76 -3.85 29.79 -2.51
C ALA A 76 -2.39 29.54 -2.89
N ASP A 77 -1.47 30.30 -2.30
CA ASP A 77 -0.03 30.14 -2.50
C ASP A 77 0.43 28.75 -2.01
N PHE A 78 0.13 28.42 -0.75
CA PHE A 78 0.39 27.09 -0.20
C PHE A 78 -0.16 25.98 -1.10
N TRP A 79 -1.43 26.09 -1.49
CA TRP A 79 -2.10 25.05 -2.26
C TRP A 79 -1.49 24.87 -3.66
N ARG A 80 -1.18 25.97 -4.34
CA ARG A 80 -0.61 25.91 -5.70
C ARG A 80 0.85 25.51 -5.71
N ARG A 81 1.67 26.08 -4.81
CA ARG A 81 3.13 25.87 -4.81
C ARG A 81 3.56 24.67 -3.98
N GLN A 82 3.05 24.51 -2.76
CA GLN A 82 3.47 23.43 -1.85
C GLN A 82 2.78 22.10 -2.17
N GLN A 83 1.49 22.15 -2.53
CA GLN A 83 0.71 20.96 -2.88
C GLN A 83 0.66 20.71 -4.40
N HIS A 84 1.39 21.51 -5.20
CA HIS A 84 1.51 21.38 -6.65
C HIS A 84 0.17 21.47 -7.44
N ASN A 85 -0.83 22.17 -6.91
CA ASN A 85 -2.12 22.39 -7.58
C ASN A 85 -2.14 23.70 -8.36
N ALA A 86 -1.26 23.86 -9.35
CA ALA A 86 -1.02 25.14 -10.06
C ALA A 86 -2.29 25.78 -10.65
N ASP A 87 -3.24 24.96 -11.12
CA ASP A 87 -4.46 25.39 -11.79
C ASP A 87 -5.62 25.71 -10.83
N ALA A 88 -5.41 25.60 -9.51
CA ALA A 88 -6.47 25.83 -8.52
C ALA A 88 -7.04 27.26 -8.63
N THR A 89 -8.35 27.35 -8.78
CA THR A 89 -9.13 28.59 -8.91
C THR A 89 -9.42 29.22 -7.55
N ARG A 90 -9.93 30.46 -7.53
CA ARG A 90 -10.34 31.11 -6.26
C ARG A 90 -11.44 30.32 -5.57
N GLU A 91 -12.37 29.79 -6.36
CA GLU A 91 -13.50 28.99 -5.93
C GLU A 91 -13.02 27.69 -5.27
N ASP A 92 -11.94 27.08 -5.77
CA ASP A 92 -11.31 25.92 -5.13
C ASP A 92 -10.78 26.26 -3.74
N ILE A 93 -10.08 27.39 -3.61
CA ILE A 93 -9.52 27.84 -2.33
C ILE A 93 -10.62 28.18 -1.32
N GLN A 94 -11.72 28.81 -1.76
CA GLN A 94 -12.88 29.06 -0.92
C GLN A 94 -13.54 27.76 -0.45
N ARG A 95 -13.61 26.73 -1.31
CA ARG A 95 -14.12 25.41 -0.92
C ARG A 95 -13.22 24.74 0.12
N LEU A 96 -11.90 24.85 0.01
CA LEU A 96 -10.98 24.37 1.04
C LEU A 96 -11.22 25.07 2.38
N LEU A 97 -11.34 26.40 2.36
CA LEU A 97 -11.62 27.18 3.57
C LEU A 97 -12.95 26.76 4.21
N GLN A 98 -14.00 26.61 3.40
CA GLN A 98 -15.33 26.19 3.87
C GLN A 98 -15.32 24.77 4.46
N ALA A 99 -14.57 23.84 3.86
CA ALA A 99 -14.51 22.46 4.29
C ALA A 99 -13.71 22.27 5.59
N HIS A 100 -12.72 23.13 5.84
CA HIS A 100 -11.71 22.86 6.87
C HIS A 100 -11.63 23.89 7.99
N GLU A 101 -12.11 25.13 7.83
CA GLU A 101 -12.02 26.13 8.90
C GLU A 101 -13.11 25.94 9.96
N PRO A 102 -12.76 25.55 11.20
CA PRO A 102 -13.76 25.33 12.25
C PRO A 102 -14.29 26.63 12.88
N ILE A 103 -13.52 27.72 12.83
CA ILE A 103 -13.88 28.98 13.48
C ILE A 103 -14.72 29.84 12.53
N LYS A 104 -16.03 29.96 12.82
CA LYS A 104 -17.00 30.66 11.96
C LYS A 104 -16.63 32.13 11.69
N SER A 105 -16.10 32.85 12.67
CA SER A 105 -15.67 34.25 12.50
C SER A 105 -14.48 34.34 11.53
N ALA A 106 -13.48 33.46 11.68
CA ALA A 106 -12.35 33.38 10.75
C ALA A 106 -12.82 33.04 9.33
N PHE A 107 -13.70 32.03 9.20
CA PHE A 107 -14.30 31.66 7.92
C PHE A 107 -15.05 32.84 7.26
N GLN A 108 -15.88 33.57 8.00
CA GLN A 108 -16.62 34.73 7.49
C GLN A 108 -15.70 35.84 6.97
N LEU A 109 -14.50 35.96 7.54
CA LEU A 109 -13.48 36.92 7.16
C LEU A 109 -12.53 36.40 6.07
N GLY A 110 -12.74 35.17 5.58
CA GLY A 110 -11.87 34.57 4.56
C GLY A 110 -10.50 34.15 5.10
N LEU A 111 -10.40 33.88 6.41
CA LEU A 111 -9.16 33.57 7.12
C LEU A 111 -9.13 32.10 7.55
N MET A 112 -8.01 31.43 7.30
CA MET A 112 -7.71 30.08 7.78
C MET A 112 -6.83 30.15 9.02
N THR A 113 -7.29 29.54 10.10
CA THR A 113 -6.55 29.39 11.35
C THR A 113 -5.58 28.22 11.26
N LYS A 114 -4.61 28.15 12.17
CA LYS A 114 -3.72 26.98 12.28
C LYS A 114 -4.49 25.67 12.51
N GLN A 115 -5.63 25.73 13.18
CA GLN A 115 -6.51 24.59 13.39
C GLN A 115 -7.20 24.16 12.08
N GLY A 116 -7.71 25.11 11.30
CA GLY A 116 -8.25 24.84 9.98
C GLY A 116 -7.20 24.28 9.02
N PHE A 117 -5.99 24.82 9.05
CA PHE A 117 -4.86 24.33 8.25
C PHE A 117 -4.45 22.90 8.63
N LEU A 118 -4.40 22.57 9.93
CA LEU A 118 -4.19 21.19 10.37
C LEU A 118 -5.31 20.27 9.87
N SER A 119 -6.57 20.72 9.94
CA SER A 119 -7.71 19.95 9.42
C SER A 119 -7.57 19.69 7.92
N LEU A 120 -7.14 20.69 7.14
CA LEU A 120 -6.86 20.55 5.72
C LEU A 120 -5.79 19.47 5.47
N LEU A 121 -4.65 19.55 6.15
CA LEU A 121 -3.54 18.62 5.97
C LEU A 121 -3.88 17.18 6.36
N LEU A 122 -4.74 16.98 7.36
CA LEU A 122 -5.18 15.66 7.80
C LEU A 122 -6.21 15.03 6.85
N ASP A 123 -6.97 15.86 6.12
CA ASP A 123 -7.91 15.38 5.10
C ASP A 123 -7.20 15.06 3.78
N GLN A 124 -6.02 15.65 3.53
CA GLN A 124 -5.25 15.33 2.33
C GLN A 124 -4.76 13.89 2.31
N HIS A 125 -4.93 13.25 1.16
CA HIS A 125 -4.45 11.91 0.90
C HIS A 125 -3.23 11.96 -0.01
N ILE A 126 -2.14 11.31 0.42
CA ILE A 126 -0.96 11.11 -0.44
C ILE A 126 -1.28 10.26 -1.68
N PHE A 127 -2.35 9.45 -1.62
CA PHE A 127 -2.82 8.66 -2.74
C PHE A 127 -3.66 9.51 -3.69
N ASN A 128 -3.25 9.57 -4.96
CA ASN A 128 -4.02 10.23 -6.02
C ASN A 128 -5.46 9.68 -6.05
N PRO A 129 -6.50 10.49 -5.78
CA PRO A 129 -7.88 10.04 -5.77
C PRO A 129 -8.35 9.51 -7.13
N ASP A 130 -7.79 9.98 -8.24
CA ASP A 130 -8.15 9.51 -9.59
C ASP A 130 -7.78 8.04 -9.81
N HIS A 131 -6.72 7.58 -9.13
CA HIS A 131 -6.25 6.20 -9.20
C HIS A 131 -7.04 5.26 -8.27
N ARG A 132 -8.09 5.74 -7.57
CA ARG A 132 -8.98 4.89 -6.76
C ARG A 132 -10.01 4.12 -7.60
N ARG A 133 -10.17 4.50 -8.87
CA ARG A 133 -10.99 3.81 -9.86
C ARG A 133 -10.08 3.20 -10.93
N VAL A 134 -10.65 2.36 -11.78
CA VAL A 134 -9.92 1.90 -12.98
C VAL A 134 -9.68 3.11 -13.88
N TYR A 135 -8.41 3.42 -14.13
CA TYR A 135 -7.99 4.60 -14.91
C TYR A 135 -7.05 4.24 -16.07
N GLN A 136 -6.55 3.00 -16.09
CA GLN A 136 -5.65 2.52 -17.14
C GLN A 136 -6.46 1.96 -18.31
N ASP A 137 -5.84 1.88 -19.47
CA ASP A 137 -6.37 1.14 -20.61
C ASP A 137 -6.46 -0.35 -20.22
N MET A 138 -7.66 -0.93 -20.28
CA MET A 138 -7.95 -2.33 -19.94
C MET A 138 -8.20 -3.20 -21.19
N GLU A 139 -7.93 -2.67 -22.38
CA GLU A 139 -8.12 -3.33 -23.67
C GLU A 139 -6.84 -3.96 -24.25
N GLN A 140 -5.69 -3.80 -23.59
CA GLN A 140 -4.44 -4.45 -24.00
C GLN A 140 -4.46 -5.96 -23.69
N PRO A 141 -3.59 -6.77 -24.31
CA PRO A 141 -3.47 -8.19 -24.00
C PRO A 141 -3.20 -8.46 -22.52
N LEU A 142 -3.75 -9.55 -21.97
CA LEU A 142 -3.61 -9.88 -20.54
C LEU A 142 -2.15 -9.94 -20.05
N ALA A 143 -1.20 -10.30 -20.92
CA ALA A 143 0.23 -10.35 -20.62
C ALA A 143 0.87 -8.99 -20.28
N HIS A 144 0.19 -7.88 -20.57
CA HIS A 144 0.69 -6.52 -20.31
C HIS A 144 0.40 -6.02 -18.89
N TYR A 145 -0.34 -6.78 -18.09
CA TYR A 145 -0.80 -6.34 -16.77
C TYR A 145 -0.12 -7.13 -15.65
N TYR A 146 0.20 -6.44 -14.56
CA TYR A 146 0.45 -7.11 -13.29
C TYR A 146 -0.87 -7.62 -12.72
N ILE A 147 -0.91 -8.92 -12.41
CA ILE A 147 -2.10 -9.59 -11.88
C ILE A 147 -1.85 -9.93 -10.41
N ALA A 148 -2.69 -9.41 -9.53
CA ALA A 148 -2.66 -9.75 -8.11
C ALA A 148 -2.91 -11.26 -7.94
N THR A 149 -1.89 -12.00 -7.49
CA THR A 149 -1.87 -13.47 -7.48
C THR A 149 -1.61 -13.99 -6.07
N SER A 150 -2.25 -15.09 -5.71
CA SER A 150 -2.12 -15.76 -4.41
C SER A 150 -1.59 -17.17 -4.61
N HIS A 151 -0.48 -17.47 -3.92
CA HIS A 151 0.14 -18.80 -3.89
C HIS A 151 -0.47 -19.66 -2.78
N ASN A 152 -0.64 -20.96 -3.01
CA ASN A 152 -1.22 -21.93 -2.06
C ASN A 152 -2.40 -21.33 -1.28
N THR A 153 -3.36 -20.80 -2.04
CA THR A 153 -4.40 -19.87 -1.55
C THR A 153 -5.25 -20.45 -0.41
N TYR A 154 -5.36 -21.77 -0.36
CA TYR A 154 -6.10 -22.50 0.65
C TYR A 154 -5.44 -22.42 2.05
N LEU A 155 -4.13 -22.19 2.16
CA LEU A 155 -3.41 -22.14 3.44
C LEU A 155 -3.62 -20.80 4.15
N THR A 156 -3.84 -20.85 5.46
CA THR A 156 -3.97 -19.65 6.29
C THR A 156 -2.78 -19.37 7.19
N GLU A 157 -1.86 -20.34 7.30
CA GLU A 157 -0.66 -20.26 8.15
C GLU A 157 0.56 -20.85 7.41
N ASP A 158 1.29 -21.79 8.01
CA ASP A 158 2.50 -22.36 7.45
C ASP A 158 2.24 -23.45 6.39
N GLN A 159 3.28 -23.75 5.59
CA GLN A 159 3.22 -24.69 4.48
C GLN A 159 3.18 -26.17 4.91
N ILE A 160 3.50 -26.52 6.17
CA ILE A 160 3.72 -27.92 6.57
C ILE A 160 2.55 -28.47 7.40
N ARG A 161 2.04 -27.68 8.34
CA ARG A 161 1.04 -28.07 9.33
C ARG A 161 -0.13 -27.09 9.43
N GLY A 162 -0.05 -25.97 8.70
CA GLY A 162 -1.06 -24.93 8.72
C GLY A 162 -2.44 -25.43 8.30
N PRO A 163 -3.52 -24.79 8.80
CA PRO A 163 -4.86 -25.13 8.37
C PRO A 163 -5.13 -24.63 6.94
N SER A 164 -5.84 -25.45 6.17
CA SER A 164 -6.49 -25.08 4.93
C SER A 164 -7.91 -24.58 5.20
N SER A 165 -8.34 -23.54 4.51
CA SER A 165 -9.64 -22.89 4.72
C SER A 165 -10.30 -22.46 3.41
N VAL A 166 -11.57 -22.82 3.26
CA VAL A 166 -12.42 -22.34 2.16
C VAL A 166 -12.53 -20.80 2.20
N ASP A 167 -12.63 -20.21 3.40
CA ASP A 167 -12.73 -18.76 3.58
C ASP A 167 -11.48 -18.01 3.13
N ALA A 168 -10.33 -18.69 2.99
CA ALA A 168 -9.12 -18.08 2.46
C ALA A 168 -9.34 -17.55 1.04
N TYR A 169 -10.05 -18.30 0.19
CA TYR A 169 -10.41 -17.89 -1.15
C TYR A 169 -11.31 -16.64 -1.15
N ALA A 170 -12.35 -16.61 -0.30
CA ALA A 170 -13.21 -15.43 -0.17
C ALA A 170 -12.38 -14.20 0.24
N ARG A 171 -11.52 -14.34 1.25
CA ARG A 171 -10.69 -13.23 1.76
C ARG A 171 -9.77 -12.65 0.69
N VAL A 172 -9.08 -13.48 -0.10
CA VAL A 172 -8.17 -12.96 -1.13
C VAL A 172 -8.92 -12.31 -2.30
N LEU A 173 -10.05 -12.89 -2.72
CA LEU A 173 -10.89 -12.33 -3.79
C LEU A 173 -11.50 -10.98 -3.38
N LEU A 174 -11.96 -10.84 -2.13
CA LEU A 174 -12.48 -9.58 -1.58
C LEU A 174 -11.39 -8.52 -1.40
N LYS A 175 -10.12 -8.92 -1.26
CA LYS A 175 -8.95 -8.03 -1.33
C LYS A 175 -8.53 -7.67 -2.76
N GLY A 176 -9.18 -8.22 -3.78
CA GLY A 176 -8.93 -7.91 -5.19
C GLY A 176 -7.96 -8.86 -5.89
N CYS A 177 -7.53 -9.96 -5.25
CA CYS A 177 -6.73 -11.01 -5.91
C CYS A 177 -7.49 -11.57 -7.12
N ARG A 178 -6.80 -11.79 -8.24
CA ARG A 178 -7.34 -12.22 -9.54
C ARG A 178 -6.78 -13.56 -10.02
N CYS A 179 -5.74 -14.11 -9.38
CA CYS A 179 -5.26 -15.46 -9.66
C CYS A 179 -5.12 -16.23 -8.34
N VAL A 180 -5.81 -17.36 -8.23
CA VAL A 180 -5.83 -18.20 -7.03
C VAL A 180 -5.44 -19.64 -7.38
N GLU A 181 -4.88 -20.33 -6.41
CA GLU A 181 -4.28 -21.65 -6.57
C GLU A 181 -5.09 -22.75 -5.89
N LEU A 182 -5.20 -23.90 -6.54
CA LEU A 182 -5.95 -25.07 -6.09
C LEU A 182 -5.14 -26.35 -6.31
N ASP A 183 -4.58 -26.88 -5.22
CA ASP A 183 -3.83 -28.15 -5.24
C ASP A 183 -4.80 -29.30 -5.04
N CYS A 184 -5.20 -29.91 -6.14
CA CYS A 184 -6.28 -30.87 -6.18
C CYS A 184 -5.74 -32.29 -6.05
N TRP A 185 -6.26 -33.02 -5.06
CA TRP A 185 -5.89 -34.40 -4.77
C TRP A 185 -7.12 -35.29 -4.68
N ASP A 186 -6.93 -36.58 -4.93
CA ASP A 186 -7.98 -37.57 -4.73
C ASP A 186 -8.43 -37.58 -3.25
N GLY A 187 -9.73 -37.43 -3.02
CA GLY A 187 -10.34 -37.56 -1.70
C GLY A 187 -11.23 -38.79 -1.54
N PRO A 188 -11.74 -39.02 -0.32
CA PRO A 188 -12.62 -40.16 -0.04
C PRO A 188 -13.96 -40.01 -0.77
N ASN A 189 -14.66 -41.13 -0.99
CA ASN A 189 -15.98 -41.16 -1.62
C ASN A 189 -16.04 -40.53 -3.02
N ASN A 190 -14.93 -40.54 -3.75
CA ASN A 190 -14.75 -39.87 -5.06
C ASN A 190 -14.94 -38.34 -5.01
N GLU A 191 -14.81 -37.71 -3.85
CA GLU A 191 -14.86 -36.25 -3.74
C GLU A 191 -13.44 -35.66 -3.76
N PRO A 192 -13.08 -34.83 -4.76
CA PRO A 192 -11.77 -34.17 -4.78
C PRO A 192 -11.58 -33.25 -3.59
N ILE A 193 -10.35 -33.21 -3.07
CA ILE A 193 -9.95 -32.38 -1.94
C ILE A 193 -8.81 -31.45 -2.32
N ILE A 194 -8.64 -30.38 -1.55
CA ILE A 194 -7.53 -29.43 -1.67
C ILE A 194 -6.72 -29.42 -0.38
N TYR A 195 -5.40 -29.56 -0.52
CA TYR A 195 -4.41 -29.40 0.54
C TYR A 195 -2.99 -29.41 -0.05
N HIS A 196 -1.99 -29.05 0.75
CA HIS A 196 -0.61 -29.12 0.32
C HIS A 196 -0.10 -30.57 0.38
N GLY A 197 0.19 -31.15 -0.78
CA GLY A 197 0.56 -32.55 -0.95
C GLY A 197 1.70 -32.99 -0.05
N ARG A 198 1.65 -34.25 0.43
CA ARG A 198 2.71 -34.86 1.28
C ARG A 198 3.03 -34.09 2.58
N THR A 199 2.16 -33.17 3.01
CA THR A 199 2.29 -32.45 4.29
C THR A 199 1.20 -32.84 5.31
N LEU A 200 1.19 -32.17 6.46
CA LEU A 200 0.21 -32.34 7.53
C LEU A 200 -0.87 -31.24 7.51
N THR A 201 -0.95 -30.43 6.45
CA THR A 201 -1.97 -29.40 6.30
C THR A 201 -3.37 -30.02 6.28
N SER A 202 -4.36 -29.30 6.81
CA SER A 202 -5.74 -29.80 6.80
C SER A 202 -6.31 -29.83 5.39
N LYS A 203 -7.38 -30.59 5.18
CA LYS A 203 -8.00 -30.82 3.87
C LYS A 203 -9.35 -30.14 3.79
N ILE A 204 -9.66 -29.54 2.65
CA ILE A 204 -10.97 -28.94 2.36
C ILE A 204 -11.55 -29.55 1.08
N LEU A 205 -12.88 -29.55 0.94
CA LEU A 205 -13.52 -30.08 -0.26
C LEU A 205 -13.35 -29.13 -1.44
N PHE A 206 -12.95 -29.67 -2.59
CA PHE A 206 -12.84 -28.91 -3.84
C PHE A 206 -14.17 -28.23 -4.19
N LYS A 207 -15.29 -28.94 -4.05
CA LYS A 207 -16.64 -28.44 -4.32
C LYS A 207 -16.96 -27.14 -3.55
N ASP A 208 -16.59 -27.09 -2.28
CA ASP A 208 -16.87 -25.95 -1.42
C ASP A 208 -15.99 -24.75 -1.81
N VAL A 209 -14.72 -25.00 -2.17
CA VAL A 209 -13.85 -23.97 -2.73
C VAL A 209 -14.42 -23.40 -4.03
N VAL A 210 -14.88 -24.23 -4.96
CA VAL A 210 -15.49 -23.77 -6.23
C VAL A 210 -16.74 -22.91 -5.98
N LYS A 211 -17.61 -23.31 -5.04
CA LYS A 211 -18.77 -22.47 -4.63
C LYS A 211 -18.34 -21.13 -4.06
N THR A 212 -17.38 -21.12 -3.14
CA THR A 212 -16.89 -19.89 -2.54
C THR A 212 -16.24 -18.96 -3.56
N ILE A 213 -15.48 -19.49 -4.51
CA ILE A 213 -14.94 -18.71 -5.64
C ILE A 213 -16.10 -18.13 -6.46
N ASN A 214 -17.12 -18.93 -6.81
CA ASN A 214 -18.25 -18.49 -7.62
C ASN A 214 -18.98 -17.28 -7.01
N ASP A 215 -19.12 -17.28 -5.69
CA ASP A 215 -19.85 -16.26 -4.93
C ASP A 215 -19.04 -14.98 -4.77
N ASN A 216 -17.70 -15.07 -4.74
CA ASN A 216 -16.82 -13.94 -4.40
C ASN A 216 -15.98 -13.40 -5.58
N ALA A 217 -15.86 -14.15 -6.68
CA ALA A 217 -14.94 -13.86 -7.79
C ALA A 217 -15.05 -12.41 -8.27
N PHE A 218 -16.27 -11.89 -8.41
CA PHE A 218 -16.52 -10.59 -9.04
C PHE A 218 -17.07 -9.50 -8.11
N GLN A 219 -17.07 -9.73 -6.78
CA GLN A 219 -17.61 -8.74 -5.84
C GLN A 219 -16.73 -7.48 -5.74
N LYS A 220 -15.41 -7.65 -5.71
CA LYS A 220 -14.46 -6.52 -5.58
C LYS A 220 -14.07 -5.92 -6.93
N SER A 221 -14.03 -6.74 -7.98
CA SER A 221 -13.58 -6.37 -9.33
C SER A 221 -14.31 -7.23 -10.35
N SER A 222 -14.77 -6.64 -11.45
CA SER A 222 -15.44 -7.36 -12.55
C SER A 222 -14.46 -8.06 -13.50
N TYR A 223 -13.16 -7.76 -13.41
CA TYR A 223 -12.12 -8.36 -14.25
C TYR A 223 -11.91 -9.85 -13.96
N PRO A 224 -11.37 -10.60 -14.95
CA PRO A 224 -11.29 -12.06 -14.89
C PRO A 224 -10.59 -12.61 -13.66
N VAL A 225 -10.98 -13.83 -13.28
CA VAL A 225 -10.28 -14.63 -12.25
C VAL A 225 -9.63 -15.85 -12.90
N ILE A 226 -8.36 -16.08 -12.62
CA ILE A 226 -7.59 -17.23 -13.08
C ILE A 226 -7.51 -18.25 -11.93
N LEU A 227 -7.80 -19.52 -12.26
CA LEU A 227 -7.61 -20.66 -11.36
C LEU A 227 -6.36 -21.42 -11.80
N SER A 228 -5.29 -21.33 -11.03
CA SER A 228 -4.08 -22.15 -11.18
C SER A 228 -4.36 -23.51 -10.53
N ILE A 229 -4.52 -24.55 -11.35
CA ILE A 229 -4.80 -25.90 -10.86
C ILE A 229 -3.51 -26.71 -10.85
N GLU A 230 -3.13 -27.20 -9.68
CA GLU A 230 -2.12 -28.25 -9.54
C GLU A 230 -2.87 -29.58 -9.38
N ASN A 231 -2.85 -30.41 -10.43
CA ASN A 231 -3.75 -31.55 -10.55
C ASN A 231 -3.06 -32.89 -10.27
N HIS A 232 -3.38 -33.49 -9.12
CA HIS A 232 -2.94 -34.82 -8.69
C HIS A 232 -4.09 -35.83 -8.61
N CYS A 233 -5.26 -35.50 -9.17
CA CYS A 233 -6.43 -36.36 -9.14
C CYS A 233 -6.36 -37.48 -10.19
N SER A 234 -6.97 -38.63 -9.86
CA SER A 234 -7.30 -39.69 -10.80
C SER A 234 -8.25 -39.20 -11.90
N LEU A 235 -8.29 -39.91 -13.03
CA LEU A 235 -9.22 -39.60 -14.13
C LEU A 235 -10.69 -39.51 -13.66
N VAL A 236 -11.10 -40.37 -12.73
CA VAL A 236 -12.46 -40.35 -12.18
C VAL A 236 -12.75 -39.04 -11.47
N GLN A 237 -11.83 -38.59 -10.60
CA GLN A 237 -12.02 -37.37 -9.84
C GLN A 237 -11.78 -36.11 -10.68
N GLN A 238 -10.93 -36.15 -11.71
CA GLN A 238 -10.81 -35.06 -12.70
C GLN A 238 -12.13 -34.82 -13.44
N LYS A 239 -12.89 -35.88 -13.77
CA LYS A 239 -14.22 -35.75 -14.37
C LYS A 239 -15.21 -35.10 -13.40
N ILE A 240 -15.11 -35.40 -12.12
CA ILE A 240 -15.92 -34.77 -11.05
C ILE A 240 -15.54 -33.29 -10.89
N MET A 241 -14.25 -32.94 -10.93
CA MET A 241 -13.80 -31.54 -10.94
C MET A 241 -14.40 -30.77 -12.11
N ALA A 242 -14.32 -31.35 -13.32
CA ALA A 242 -14.89 -30.74 -14.52
C ALA A 242 -16.41 -30.54 -14.41
N GLN A 243 -17.11 -31.53 -13.85
CA GLN A 243 -18.55 -31.43 -13.59
C GLN A 243 -18.88 -30.29 -12.61
N TYR A 244 -18.15 -30.19 -11.49
CA TYR A 244 -18.33 -29.11 -10.53
C TYR A 244 -18.05 -27.73 -11.11
N PHE A 245 -17.00 -27.58 -11.92
CA PHE A 245 -16.80 -26.34 -12.63
C PHE A 245 -18.01 -25.99 -13.50
N LYS A 246 -18.45 -26.91 -14.38
CA LYS A 246 -19.59 -26.68 -15.28
C LYS A 246 -20.87 -26.33 -14.52
N ASP A 247 -21.20 -27.08 -13.47
CA ASP A 247 -22.45 -26.90 -12.73
C ASP A 247 -22.47 -25.63 -11.89
N ILE A 248 -21.35 -25.28 -11.26
CA ILE A 248 -21.30 -24.17 -10.30
C ILE A 248 -21.00 -22.84 -11.00
N PHE A 249 -20.01 -22.80 -11.90
CA PHE A 249 -19.65 -21.57 -12.60
C PHE A 249 -20.53 -21.31 -13.83
N GLY A 250 -21.02 -22.36 -14.49
CA GLY A 250 -21.86 -22.24 -15.68
C GLY A 250 -21.25 -21.32 -16.74
N ALA A 251 -22.00 -20.30 -17.14
CA ALA A 251 -21.58 -19.33 -18.16
C ALA A 251 -20.40 -18.42 -17.76
N LYS A 252 -19.97 -18.45 -16.49
CA LYS A 252 -18.77 -17.72 -16.03
C LYS A 252 -17.49 -18.37 -16.53
N ILE A 253 -17.49 -19.65 -16.90
CA ILE A 253 -16.27 -20.30 -17.43
C ILE A 253 -15.94 -19.74 -18.82
N CYS A 254 -14.67 -19.41 -19.02
CA CYS A 254 -14.13 -19.14 -20.35
C CYS A 254 -13.81 -20.46 -21.05
N THR A 255 -14.76 -20.95 -21.85
CA THR A 255 -14.62 -22.18 -22.67
C THR A 255 -14.17 -21.88 -24.09
N ASP A 256 -14.37 -20.66 -24.56
CA ASP A 256 -13.73 -20.18 -25.78
C ASP A 256 -12.23 -20.34 -25.58
N ALA A 257 -11.61 -21.20 -26.39
CA ALA A 257 -10.18 -21.30 -26.39
C ALA A 257 -9.66 -19.89 -26.67
N VAL A 258 -9.07 -19.27 -25.65
CA VAL A 258 -8.05 -18.24 -25.81
C VAL A 258 -7.01 -18.91 -26.68
N SER A 259 -7.22 -18.84 -27.99
CA SER A 259 -6.82 -19.96 -28.82
C SER A 259 -5.30 -20.01 -28.86
N GLN A 260 -4.75 -21.21 -28.98
CA GLN A 260 -3.34 -21.40 -29.29
C GLN A 260 -2.96 -20.78 -30.65
N THR A 261 -3.94 -20.27 -31.41
CA THR A 261 -3.79 -19.55 -32.67
C THR A 261 -3.96 -18.04 -32.54
N LEU A 262 -4.29 -17.50 -31.35
CA LEU A 262 -4.29 -16.06 -31.14
C LEU A 262 -2.84 -15.62 -31.01
N GLU A 263 -2.40 -14.74 -31.91
CA GLU A 263 -1.09 -14.08 -31.81
C GLU A 263 -0.94 -13.29 -30.50
N LYS A 264 -2.06 -12.96 -29.82
CA LYS A 264 -2.12 -12.18 -28.57
C LYS A 264 -3.23 -12.67 -27.64
N LEU A 265 -2.98 -12.64 -26.33
CA LEU A 265 -4.02 -12.94 -25.33
C LEU A 265 -5.18 -11.91 -25.36
N PRO A 266 -6.42 -12.31 -25.03
CA PRO A 266 -7.55 -11.39 -24.86
C PRO A 266 -7.27 -10.36 -23.77
N SER A 267 -8.01 -9.26 -23.81
CA SER A 267 -7.88 -8.18 -22.84
C SER A 267 -8.67 -8.44 -21.56
N PRO A 268 -8.27 -7.85 -20.42
CA PRO A 268 -9.08 -7.85 -19.21
C PRO A 268 -10.52 -7.39 -19.44
N GLU A 269 -10.72 -6.37 -20.29
CA GLU A 269 -12.03 -5.83 -20.64
C GLU A 269 -12.93 -6.89 -21.30
N SER A 270 -12.41 -7.61 -22.29
CA SER A 270 -13.16 -8.67 -23.00
C SER A 270 -13.49 -9.88 -22.13
N LEU A 271 -12.72 -10.09 -21.05
CA LEU A 271 -12.84 -11.22 -20.14
C LEU A 271 -13.59 -10.87 -18.84
N LYS A 272 -14.27 -9.72 -18.77
CA LYS A 272 -15.07 -9.36 -17.59
C LYS A 272 -16.10 -10.43 -17.24
N GLY A 273 -16.17 -10.77 -15.95
CA GLY A 273 -17.07 -11.79 -15.41
C GLY A 273 -16.68 -13.23 -15.78
N LYS A 274 -15.49 -13.45 -16.35
CA LYS A 274 -15.02 -14.79 -16.73
C LYS A 274 -14.02 -15.39 -15.75
N ILE A 275 -14.10 -16.71 -15.60
CA ILE A 275 -13.19 -17.56 -14.84
C ILE A 275 -12.40 -18.39 -15.85
N LEU A 276 -11.07 -18.28 -15.78
CA LEU A 276 -10.14 -18.94 -16.68
C LEU A 276 -9.43 -20.05 -15.93
N ILE A 277 -9.35 -21.24 -16.54
CA ILE A 277 -8.70 -22.39 -15.92
C ILE A 277 -7.31 -22.55 -16.51
N LYS A 278 -6.28 -22.42 -15.66
CA LYS A 278 -4.90 -22.75 -15.97
C LYS A 278 -4.63 -24.18 -15.48
N ASN A 279 -4.41 -25.11 -16.41
CA ASN A 279 -4.07 -26.51 -16.11
C ASN A 279 -3.37 -27.14 -17.33
N LYS A 280 -2.83 -28.35 -17.21
CA LYS A 280 -2.36 -29.11 -18.37
C LYS A 280 -3.54 -29.41 -19.33
N LYS A 281 -3.28 -29.38 -20.63
CA LYS A 281 -4.29 -29.53 -21.70
C LYS A 281 -3.88 -30.63 -22.68
N LEU A 282 -4.83 -31.47 -23.07
CA LEU A 282 -4.67 -32.44 -24.15
C LEU A 282 -4.62 -31.72 -25.52
N PRO A 283 -3.89 -32.27 -26.50
CA PRO A 283 -3.99 -31.84 -27.89
C PRO A 283 -5.43 -31.89 -28.41
N SER A 284 -5.79 -30.96 -29.31
CA SER A 284 -7.17 -30.77 -29.76
C SER A 284 -7.72 -31.95 -30.60
N ASP A 285 -6.83 -32.77 -31.15
CA ASP A 285 -7.10 -33.94 -31.99
C ASP A 285 -7.36 -35.23 -31.17
N VAL A 286 -7.23 -35.18 -29.84
CA VAL A 286 -7.45 -36.33 -28.96
C VAL A 286 -8.92 -36.40 -28.55
N GLU A 287 -9.62 -37.48 -28.92
CA GLU A 287 -11.06 -37.66 -28.65
C GLU A 287 -11.41 -38.32 -27.29
N GLY A 288 -10.44 -38.45 -26.36
CA GLY A 288 -10.68 -39.08 -25.06
C GLY A 288 -9.59 -38.85 -24.03
N ASP A 289 -9.64 -39.59 -22.92
CA ASP A 289 -8.62 -39.53 -21.87
C ASP A 289 -7.28 -40.03 -22.44
N ALA A 290 -6.20 -39.29 -22.19
CA ALA A 290 -4.88 -39.64 -22.70
C ALA A 290 -3.74 -39.22 -21.78
N ASP A 291 -2.57 -39.80 -22.04
CA ASP A 291 -1.34 -39.45 -21.35
C ASP A 291 -0.72 -38.19 -21.97
N VAL A 292 -0.29 -37.25 -21.13
CA VAL A 292 0.57 -36.12 -21.52
C VAL A 292 1.95 -36.31 -20.92
N VAL A 293 2.97 -36.05 -21.72
CA VAL A 293 4.37 -36.06 -21.26
C VAL A 293 4.70 -34.67 -20.72
N VAL A 294 5.07 -34.61 -19.45
CA VAL A 294 5.48 -33.39 -18.75
C VAL A 294 6.90 -33.56 -18.21
N ASP A 295 7.61 -32.45 -18.02
CA ASP A 295 8.92 -32.46 -17.35
C ASP A 295 8.70 -32.69 -15.85
N GLU A 296 9.49 -33.55 -15.21
CA GLU A 296 9.36 -33.91 -13.79
C GLU A 296 9.50 -32.69 -12.87
N GLU A 297 10.34 -31.71 -13.26
CA GLU A 297 10.50 -30.42 -12.57
C GLU A 297 9.17 -29.63 -12.49
N GLU A 298 8.28 -29.75 -13.48
CA GLU A 298 6.96 -29.09 -13.47
C GLU A 298 5.94 -29.77 -12.54
N LEU A 299 6.28 -30.95 -11.99
CA LEU A 299 5.49 -31.69 -11.01
C LEU A 299 6.03 -31.55 -9.57
N GLU A 300 7.24 -30.99 -9.42
CA GLU A 300 7.98 -30.93 -8.16
C GLU A 300 8.27 -29.50 -7.68
N GLU A 301 7.63 -28.47 -8.27
CA GLU A 301 7.94 -27.05 -7.99
C GLU A 301 7.90 -26.66 -6.50
N ASP A 302 7.36 -27.49 -5.58
CA ASP A 302 7.27 -27.21 -4.14
C ASP A 302 8.00 -28.22 -3.20
N LEU A 303 8.87 -29.12 -3.69
CA LEU A 303 9.52 -30.15 -2.85
C LEU A 303 10.94 -29.84 -2.32
N SER A 304 11.33 -28.59 -2.09
CA SER A 304 12.54 -28.30 -1.29
C SER A 304 12.21 -27.93 0.17
N VAL A 305 12.06 -28.95 1.01
CA VAL A 305 12.02 -28.80 2.48
C VAL A 305 13.27 -28.07 3.02
N GLU A 306 14.37 -28.07 2.25
CA GLU A 306 15.63 -27.42 2.60
C GLU A 306 15.63 -25.89 2.46
N ASP A 307 14.70 -25.29 1.68
CA ASP A 307 14.68 -23.83 1.46
C ASP A 307 13.86 -23.05 2.49
N LEU A 308 13.07 -23.73 3.33
CA LEU A 308 12.16 -23.09 4.30
C LEU A 308 12.79 -22.78 5.67
N GLU A 309 13.99 -23.32 5.98
CA GLU A 309 14.69 -23.03 7.24
C GLU A 309 15.64 -21.81 7.15
N ASN A 310 16.04 -21.38 5.95
CA ASN A 310 16.97 -20.26 5.76
C ASN A 310 16.24 -18.97 5.37
N GLY A 311 15.45 -18.43 6.30
CA GLY A 311 14.90 -17.07 6.22
C GLY A 311 15.97 -15.99 6.37
N ASN A 312 16.81 -15.79 5.34
CA ASN A 312 17.72 -14.65 5.27
C ASN A 312 17.23 -13.70 4.18
N SER A 313 16.51 -12.66 4.62
CA SER A 313 16.01 -11.57 3.76
C SER A 313 17.20 -10.82 3.15
N LYS A 314 17.53 -11.13 1.90
CA LYS A 314 18.39 -10.28 1.07
C LYS A 314 17.53 -9.20 0.44
N THR A 315 17.62 -8.00 1.00
CA THR A 315 17.14 -6.77 0.36
C THR A 315 17.86 -6.58 -0.98
N LEU A 316 17.13 -6.70 -2.08
CA LEU A 316 17.58 -6.26 -3.40
C LEU A 316 17.42 -4.74 -3.46
N GLU A 317 18.55 -4.03 -3.51
CA GLU A 317 18.59 -2.61 -3.87
C GLU A 317 18.27 -2.49 -5.37
N ASN A 318 17.10 -1.93 -5.69
CA ASN A 318 16.79 -1.48 -7.04
C ASN A 318 17.37 -0.07 -7.22
N GLY A 319 18.47 0.01 -7.97
CA GLY A 319 18.87 1.24 -8.63
C GLY A 319 18.04 1.40 -9.89
N ASP A 320 17.24 2.44 -9.96
CA ASP A 320 16.74 2.95 -11.23
C ASP A 320 16.72 4.47 -11.22
N SER A 321 17.41 5.04 -12.20
CA SER A 321 17.60 6.46 -12.41
C SER A 321 16.93 6.81 -13.72
N ASP A 322 15.66 7.17 -13.67
CA ASP A 322 14.95 7.71 -14.83
C ASP A 322 14.47 9.14 -14.55
N ALA A 323 14.96 10.05 -15.39
CA ALA A 323 14.61 11.45 -15.38
C ALA A 323 13.21 11.66 -16.02
N PRO A 324 12.37 12.54 -15.48
CA PRO A 324 11.05 12.80 -16.04
C PRO A 324 11.14 13.59 -17.36
N PRO A 325 10.21 13.37 -18.32
CA PRO A 325 10.14 14.11 -19.58
C PRO A 325 9.72 15.59 -19.35
N PRO A 326 10.04 16.50 -20.30
CA PRO A 326 9.76 17.92 -20.15
C PRO A 326 8.26 18.23 -20.24
N SER A 327 7.78 19.04 -19.29
CA SER A 327 6.42 19.54 -19.19
C SER A 327 6.08 20.55 -20.30
N PRO A 328 4.82 20.58 -20.79
CA PRO A 328 4.34 21.63 -21.69
C PRO A 328 4.21 22.97 -20.95
N THR A 329 4.44 24.05 -21.70
CA THR A 329 4.41 25.45 -21.25
C THR A 329 3.06 25.86 -20.67
N PRO A 330 3.01 26.58 -19.52
CA PRO A 330 1.77 27.01 -18.90
C PRO A 330 1.17 28.24 -19.59
N THR A 331 -0.09 28.12 -20.03
CA THR A 331 -0.99 29.26 -20.22
C THR A 331 -1.36 29.85 -18.86
N THR A 332 -1.11 31.15 -18.69
CA THR A 332 -1.26 31.88 -17.43
C THR A 332 -2.73 31.96 -16.98
N PRO A 333 -3.12 31.41 -15.82
CA PRO A 333 -4.42 31.67 -15.22
C PRO A 333 -4.48 33.10 -14.66
N PRO A 334 -5.67 33.70 -14.51
CA PRO A 334 -5.83 35.06 -14.02
C PRO A 334 -5.27 35.19 -12.59
N HIS A 335 -4.24 36.01 -12.43
CA HIS A 335 -3.65 36.35 -11.15
C HIS A 335 -4.69 37.06 -10.27
N LEU A 336 -4.93 36.54 -9.06
CA LEU A 336 -5.50 37.33 -7.98
C LEU A 336 -4.46 38.40 -7.59
N THR A 337 -4.78 39.68 -7.76
CA THR A 337 -3.94 40.79 -7.33
C THR A 337 -4.24 41.11 -5.86
N ARG A 338 -3.22 40.99 -5.00
CA ARG A 338 -3.32 41.34 -3.58
C ARG A 338 -3.43 42.86 -3.46
N ASP A 339 -4.61 43.35 -3.07
CA ASP A 339 -4.77 44.76 -2.68
C ASP A 339 -4.13 44.94 -1.31
N LEU A 340 -3.00 45.65 -1.28
CA LEU A 340 -2.18 45.92 -0.08
C LEU A 340 -2.55 47.27 0.56
N SER A 341 -3.79 47.74 0.39
CA SER A 341 -4.22 49.00 0.99
C SER A 341 -4.09 48.95 2.52
N LEU A 342 -3.72 50.08 3.13
CA LEU A 342 -3.57 50.22 4.58
C LEU A 342 -4.88 49.86 5.31
N ASP A 343 -6.01 50.19 4.70
CA ASP A 343 -7.37 49.88 5.19
C ASP A 343 -7.61 48.36 5.25
N SER A 344 -7.17 47.59 4.25
CA SER A 344 -7.26 46.13 4.28
C SER A 344 -6.40 45.49 5.38
N SER A 345 -5.28 46.12 5.73
CA SER A 345 -4.40 45.65 6.82
C SER A 345 -4.98 45.95 8.20
N ILE A 346 -5.70 47.07 8.34
CA ILE A 346 -6.39 47.46 9.58
C ILE A 346 -7.61 46.57 9.80
N GLU A 347 -8.44 46.33 8.77
CA GLU A 347 -9.57 45.41 8.85
C GLU A 347 -9.13 43.99 9.24
N ARG A 348 -7.96 43.54 8.78
CA ARG A 348 -7.34 42.26 9.18
C ARG A 348 -6.98 42.22 10.67
N LEU A 349 -6.36 43.29 11.19
CA LEU A 349 -5.98 43.37 12.60
C LEU A 349 -7.22 43.40 13.51
N GLU A 350 -8.26 44.16 13.13
CA GLU A 350 -9.53 44.21 13.86
C GLU A 350 -10.30 42.88 13.80
N ALA A 351 -10.25 42.20 12.66
CA ALA A 351 -10.73 40.84 12.48
C ALA A 351 -10.02 39.83 13.41
N MET A 352 -8.70 39.93 13.55
CA MET A 352 -7.90 39.07 14.43
C MET A 352 -8.25 39.28 15.91
N ASP A 353 -8.45 40.52 16.35
CA ASP A 353 -8.93 40.85 17.69
C ASP A 353 -10.36 40.33 17.94
N SER A 354 -11.20 40.33 16.91
CA SER A 354 -12.58 39.82 16.94
C SER A 354 -12.66 38.29 16.94
N ILE A 355 -11.68 37.61 16.34
CA ILE A 355 -11.59 36.13 16.28
C ILE A 355 -11.18 35.54 17.65
N ASN A 356 -10.57 36.36 18.52
CA ASN A 356 -10.14 35.99 19.88
C ASN A 356 -9.64 34.54 19.95
N LEU A 357 -8.57 34.28 19.20
CA LEU A 357 -7.73 33.11 19.42
C LEU A 357 -7.20 33.24 20.85
N ASN A 358 -7.88 32.62 21.81
CA ASN A 358 -7.38 32.36 23.15
C ASN A 358 -6.19 31.40 23.06
N THR A 359 -5.09 31.87 22.48
CA THR A 359 -3.75 31.38 22.74
C THR A 359 -3.19 32.29 23.83
N THR A 360 -3.78 32.22 25.03
CA THR A 360 -3.14 32.71 26.24
C THR A 360 -1.86 31.89 26.44
N GLY A 361 -0.79 32.34 25.78
CA GLY A 361 0.50 31.66 25.72
C GLY A 361 1.59 32.48 25.04
N SER A 362 1.25 33.47 24.19
CA SER A 362 2.27 34.18 23.41
C SER A 362 2.85 35.43 24.08
N THR A 363 2.20 36.04 25.08
CA THR A 363 2.71 37.30 25.67
C THR A 363 3.84 37.15 26.68
N LYS A 364 4.21 35.93 27.09
CA LYS A 364 5.36 35.70 28.01
C LYS A 364 6.62 35.14 27.32
N SER A 365 6.54 34.77 26.06
CA SER A 365 7.69 34.24 25.31
C SER A 365 8.53 35.35 24.67
N ILE A 366 7.93 36.52 24.40
CA ILE A 366 8.61 37.69 23.85
C ILE A 366 9.51 38.36 24.90
N GLU A 367 9.08 38.42 26.17
CA GLU A 367 9.90 38.95 27.27
C GLU A 367 11.13 38.06 27.58
N TYR A 368 11.02 36.75 27.36
CA TYR A 368 12.12 35.80 27.59
C TYR A 368 13.19 35.86 26.47
N ILE A 369 12.78 36.19 25.25
CA ILE A 369 13.70 36.32 24.09
C ILE A 369 14.40 37.69 24.12
N GLN A 370 13.70 38.76 24.52
CA GLN A 370 14.29 40.09 24.70
C GLN A 370 15.34 40.15 25.83
N GLN A 371 15.26 39.28 26.83
CA GLN A 371 16.29 39.16 27.87
C GLN A 371 17.56 38.44 27.43
N GLN A 372 17.53 37.62 26.37
CA GLN A 372 18.73 36.93 25.87
C GLN A 372 19.53 37.75 24.85
N GLU A 373 18.93 38.75 24.20
CA GLU A 373 19.66 39.67 23.31
C GLU A 373 20.48 40.73 24.06
N ALA A 374 20.20 40.96 25.35
CA ALA A 374 20.93 41.94 26.17
C ALA A 374 22.22 41.39 26.83
N THR A 375 22.56 40.11 26.66
CA THR A 375 23.79 39.53 27.25
C THR A 375 24.88 39.15 26.24
N SER A 376 24.70 39.44 24.95
CA SER A 376 25.72 39.22 23.92
C SER A 376 26.45 40.50 23.51
N GLN A 377 27.05 41.18 24.49
CA GLN A 377 28.15 42.13 24.25
C GLN A 377 29.25 41.93 25.31
N LYS A 378 30.02 40.85 25.19
CA LYS A 378 31.44 40.78 25.59
C LYS A 378 32.01 39.40 25.28
N ARG A 379 32.81 39.33 24.22
CA ARG A 379 34.17 38.73 24.16
C ARG A 379 34.50 38.32 22.72
N LYS A 380 35.35 39.14 22.09
CA LYS A 380 36.26 38.73 21.00
C LYS A 380 37.57 38.23 21.63
N GLU A 381 38.29 37.46 20.81
CA GLU A 381 39.62 36.84 21.00
C GLU A 381 39.57 35.46 21.68
N SER A 382 40.03 34.37 21.06
CA SER A 382 41.30 34.20 20.35
C SER A 382 41.26 33.03 19.34
N SER A 383 42.27 33.01 18.47
CA SER A 383 42.48 32.14 17.31
C SER A 383 42.96 30.71 17.68
N GLY A 384 42.77 29.75 16.76
CA GLY A 384 43.56 28.51 16.77
C GLY A 384 42.98 27.31 16.01
N LYS A 385 43.36 27.19 14.73
CA LYS A 385 43.71 25.97 13.94
C LYS A 385 42.98 24.62 14.21
N VAL A 386 42.51 23.96 13.13
CA VAL A 386 43.16 22.84 12.41
C VAL A 386 42.13 22.11 11.52
N SER A 387 42.53 21.91 10.27
CA SER A 387 41.98 21.05 9.21
C SER A 387 42.15 19.55 9.46
N SER A 388 41.20 18.69 9.06
CA SER A 388 41.38 17.26 8.72
C SER A 388 40.00 16.58 8.61
N LEU A 389 39.68 15.60 7.76
CA LEU A 389 40.27 14.97 6.57
C LEU A 389 39.09 14.19 5.94
N ARG A 390 39.03 14.19 4.61
CA ARG A 390 38.08 13.44 3.79
C ARG A 390 38.81 12.20 3.23
N ASN A 391 38.05 11.14 3.01
CA ASN A 391 38.35 9.92 2.25
C ASN A 391 39.16 8.82 2.94
N THR A 392 38.55 7.64 3.08
CA THR A 392 39.09 6.32 2.67
C THR A 392 37.99 5.27 2.88
N LEU A 393 37.45 4.64 1.82
CA LEU A 393 37.21 3.19 1.73
C LEU A 393 36.59 2.84 0.36
N LEU A 394 37.44 2.46 -0.60
CA LEU A 394 37.10 1.62 -1.75
C LEU A 394 38.41 1.24 -2.43
N ARG A 395 38.99 0.10 -2.03
CA ARG A 395 39.86 -0.73 -2.88
C ARG A 395 40.28 -2.01 -2.16
N ARG A 396 40.38 -3.07 -2.98
CA ARG A 396 40.79 -4.47 -2.73
C ARG A 396 39.59 -5.33 -2.33
N THR A 397 39.24 -6.36 -3.11
CA THR A 397 40.15 -7.41 -3.59
C THR A 397 39.84 -7.85 -5.02
N GLY A 398 40.90 -7.96 -5.83
CA GLY A 398 40.92 -8.78 -7.03
C GLY A 398 42.02 -9.82 -6.85
N THR A 399 41.67 -11.09 -6.96
CA THR A 399 42.60 -12.18 -7.22
C THR A 399 41.91 -13.18 -8.14
N SER A 400 42.60 -13.46 -9.23
CA SER A 400 42.29 -14.36 -10.32
C SER A 400 42.22 -15.82 -9.88
N GLY A 401 41.31 -16.57 -10.51
CA GLY A 401 41.22 -18.03 -10.40
C GLY A 401 40.40 -18.59 -11.57
N THR A 402 41.10 -18.97 -12.62
CA THR A 402 40.57 -19.73 -13.77
C THR A 402 40.08 -21.12 -13.34
N LYS A 403 38.79 -21.41 -13.53
CA LYS A 403 38.28 -22.79 -13.69
C LYS A 403 37.17 -22.80 -14.74
N GLY A 404 37.35 -23.68 -15.73
CA GLY A 404 36.43 -23.87 -16.85
C GLY A 404 35.05 -24.34 -16.38
N SER A 405 34.02 -23.71 -16.93
CA SER A 405 32.64 -24.17 -16.81
C SER A 405 32.48 -25.45 -17.63
N LYS A 406 32.28 -26.58 -16.93
CA LYS A 406 31.72 -27.78 -17.56
C LYS A 406 30.22 -27.55 -17.65
N ASP A 407 29.75 -27.45 -18.88
CA ASP A 407 28.35 -27.48 -19.25
C ASP A 407 27.78 -28.85 -18.83
N SER A 408 27.05 -28.90 -17.72
CA SER A 408 26.24 -30.05 -17.33
C SER A 408 24.78 -29.70 -17.63
N SER A 409 24.37 -29.90 -18.88
CA SER A 409 22.95 -29.96 -19.21
C SER A 409 22.37 -31.20 -18.50
N SER A 410 21.78 -31.02 -17.33
CA SER A 410 20.91 -32.03 -16.73
C SER A 410 19.80 -32.33 -17.74
N LYS A 411 19.75 -33.56 -18.25
CA LYS A 411 18.63 -34.00 -19.08
C LYS A 411 17.41 -34.04 -18.17
N ARG A 412 16.47 -33.11 -18.37
CA ARG A 412 15.17 -33.11 -17.70
C ARG A 412 14.49 -34.46 -17.89
N GLN A 413 14.13 -35.07 -16.77
CA GLN A 413 13.43 -36.34 -16.75
C GLN A 413 11.95 -36.08 -17.10
N LYS A 414 11.37 -36.94 -17.93
CA LYS A 414 10.01 -36.77 -18.46
C LYS A 414 9.07 -37.80 -17.84
N VAL A 415 7.93 -37.36 -17.33
CA VAL A 415 6.91 -38.18 -16.68
C VAL A 415 5.62 -38.15 -17.51
N LYS A 416 4.88 -39.26 -17.52
CA LYS A 416 3.55 -39.34 -18.14
C LYS A 416 2.48 -39.12 -17.07
N ILE A 417 1.60 -38.16 -17.30
CA ILE A 417 0.42 -37.91 -16.47
C ILE A 417 -0.86 -38.20 -17.27
N LYS A 418 -1.89 -38.70 -16.61
CA LYS A 418 -3.20 -38.96 -17.23
C LYS A 418 -4.11 -37.75 -17.09
N LEU A 419 -4.69 -37.29 -18.20
CA LEU A 419 -5.65 -36.19 -18.21
C LEU A 419 -7.02 -36.66 -18.71
N ALA A 420 -8.05 -36.27 -17.96
CA ALA A 420 -9.43 -36.45 -18.38
C ALA A 420 -9.81 -35.41 -19.44
N LYS A 421 -10.45 -35.87 -20.52
CA LYS A 421 -10.84 -34.99 -21.63
C LYS A 421 -11.75 -33.86 -21.17
N GLU A 422 -12.68 -34.16 -20.27
CA GLU A 422 -13.70 -33.23 -19.77
C GLU A 422 -13.09 -32.07 -18.99
N LEU A 423 -12.00 -32.31 -18.24
CA LEU A 423 -11.27 -31.26 -17.53
C LEU A 423 -10.39 -30.47 -18.50
N SER A 424 -9.69 -31.17 -19.40
CA SER A 424 -8.86 -30.56 -20.45
C SER A 424 -9.64 -29.58 -21.33
N ASP A 425 -10.90 -29.88 -21.64
CA ASP A 425 -11.76 -29.03 -22.47
C ASP A 425 -12.13 -27.70 -21.83
N LEU A 426 -12.06 -27.62 -20.50
CA LEU A 426 -12.30 -26.37 -19.77
C LEU A 426 -11.04 -25.50 -19.63
N VAL A 427 -9.88 -26.03 -20.01
CA VAL A 427 -8.60 -25.32 -19.84
C VAL A 427 -8.48 -24.18 -20.83
N SER A 428 -8.39 -22.96 -20.29
CA SER A 428 -8.14 -21.73 -21.04
C SER A 428 -6.64 -21.46 -21.21
N TYR A 429 -5.79 -21.91 -20.28
CA TYR A 429 -4.32 -21.73 -20.32
C TYR A 429 -3.55 -23.01 -19.99
N CYS A 430 -2.53 -23.35 -20.77
CA CYS A 430 -1.76 -24.58 -20.59
C CYS A 430 -0.32 -24.41 -20.10
N GLN A 431 0.26 -23.21 -20.21
CA GLN A 431 1.66 -22.99 -19.83
C GLN A 431 1.89 -21.56 -19.35
N ALA A 432 2.66 -21.41 -18.27
CA ALA A 432 3.24 -20.14 -17.87
C ALA A 432 4.60 -19.95 -18.57
N GLY A 433 4.79 -18.82 -19.24
CA GLY A 433 6.08 -18.47 -19.83
C GLY A 433 6.93 -17.67 -18.85
N GLY A 434 8.23 -17.99 -18.75
CA GLY A 434 9.16 -17.17 -17.98
C GLY A 434 9.24 -15.74 -18.53
N PHE A 435 9.11 -14.74 -17.65
CA PHE A 435 9.29 -13.35 -18.04
C PHE A 435 10.73 -13.11 -18.51
N ARG A 436 10.89 -12.59 -19.73
CA ARG A 436 12.20 -12.27 -20.31
C ARG A 436 12.48 -10.77 -20.33
N SER A 437 11.52 -9.99 -20.82
CA SER A 437 11.53 -8.53 -20.82
C SER A 437 10.15 -7.99 -21.19
N PHE A 438 9.88 -6.72 -20.91
CA PHE A 438 8.65 -6.07 -21.35
C PHE A 438 8.51 -6.06 -22.88
N GLN A 439 9.60 -5.86 -23.62
CA GLN A 439 9.58 -5.93 -25.08
C GLN A 439 9.17 -7.31 -25.59
N HIS A 440 9.66 -8.38 -24.95
CA HIS A 440 9.25 -9.75 -25.29
C HIS A 440 7.77 -9.99 -24.99
N SER A 441 7.28 -9.52 -23.84
CA SER A 441 5.86 -9.63 -23.46
C SER A 441 4.90 -8.76 -24.28
N MET A 442 5.39 -7.79 -25.06
CA MET A 442 4.56 -7.02 -25.99
C MET A 442 4.37 -7.70 -27.35
N MET A 443 5.20 -8.69 -27.68
CA MET A 443 5.16 -9.43 -28.95
C MET A 443 4.29 -10.70 -28.88
N HIS A 444 3.87 -11.12 -27.69
CA HIS A 444 3.16 -12.36 -27.38
C HIS A 444 2.10 -12.08 -26.31
#